data_AF-A0A653BPW3-F1
#
_entry.id   AF-A0A653BPW3-F1
#
_cell.length_a   1.000
_cell.length_b   1.000
_cell.length_c   1.000
_cell.angle_alpha   90.00
_cell.angle_beta   90.00
_cell.angle_gamma   90.00
#
_symmetry.space_group_name_H-M   'P 1'
#
loop_
_entity.id
_entity.type
_entity.pdbx_description
1 polymer ?
#
loop_
_entity_poly.entity_id
_entity_poly.type
_entity_poly.pdbx_seq_one_letter_code
_entity_poly.pdbx_strand_id
1 'polypeptide(L)'
;MVSQPATQSLGDLALLECEDQDDNAILQRIKRLAVAHLPEGWRSWMVFGLSRKDILGAELDPQILSKIRFALPTVSLIQAFYQTANTISEKKYRDLKFRMLNWPFCVGLIMAPSSVASRIRGSAAQHELFLSAIVDLKPLLVSRKEACLELAADSSDVDGSSSLQGSDRPPKKPSRLDMLEQANAELRSMMEVILDRLPQKSTEGLAPTLSNDNEEDAFSEISSGASDGASGSWVAPPLGHIPMNPTIDLDLTPRTLEQESLIPPAKEATAAQGIEC
;
A
#
# COMPACT_ATOMS: atom_id res chain seq x y z
N MET A 1 11.52 -6.40 -32.09
CA MET A 1 11.69 -4.94 -31.86
C MET A 1 10.37 -4.43 -31.30
N VAL A 2 10.32 -4.11 -30.01
CA VAL A 2 9.10 -3.56 -29.38
C VAL A 2 9.14 -2.06 -29.64
N SER A 3 8.21 -1.52 -30.44
CA SER A 3 8.05 -0.08 -30.60
C SER A 3 7.90 0.54 -29.21
N GLN A 4 8.80 1.45 -28.85
CA GLN A 4 8.65 2.20 -27.62
C GLN A 4 7.36 3.04 -27.70
N PRO A 5 6.52 3.04 -26.66
CA PRO A 5 5.33 3.86 -26.64
C PRO A 5 5.73 5.34 -26.73
N ALA A 6 4.99 6.12 -27.52
CA ALA A 6 5.26 7.55 -27.66
C ALA A 6 5.12 8.24 -26.30
N THR A 7 6.14 9.05 -25.95
CA THR A 7 6.09 9.90 -24.76
C THR A 7 5.33 11.17 -25.08
N GLN A 8 4.36 11.54 -24.24
CA GLN A 8 3.53 12.74 -24.41
C GLN A 8 3.43 13.48 -23.07
N SER A 9 3.21 14.80 -23.12
CA SER A 9 2.98 15.56 -21.90
C SER A 9 1.56 15.33 -21.39
N LEU A 10 1.36 15.33 -20.08
CA LEU A 10 0.05 15.18 -19.47
C LEU A 10 -0.88 16.35 -19.83
N GLY A 11 -0.31 17.52 -20.13
CA GLY A 11 -1.02 18.68 -20.67
C GLY A 11 -1.61 18.43 -22.05
N ASP A 12 -0.84 17.82 -22.96
CA ASP A 12 -1.33 17.45 -24.29
C ASP A 12 -2.43 16.39 -24.20
N LEU A 13 -2.26 15.40 -23.33
CA LEU A 13 -3.30 14.40 -23.07
C LEU A 13 -4.58 15.01 -22.51
N ALA A 14 -4.49 16.10 -21.75
CA ALA A 14 -5.64 16.82 -21.23
C ALA A 14 -6.42 17.57 -22.33
N LEU A 15 -5.84 17.79 -23.52
CA LEU A 15 -6.54 18.40 -24.65
C LEU A 15 -7.39 17.38 -25.44
N LEU A 16 -7.12 16.08 -25.29
CA LEU A 16 -7.85 15.03 -26.01
C LEU A 16 -9.31 14.93 -25.54
N GLU A 17 -10.23 14.82 -26.48
CA GLU A 17 -11.66 14.67 -26.21
C GLU A 17 -12.10 13.23 -26.47
N CYS A 18 -13.22 12.83 -25.85
CA CYS A 18 -13.86 11.55 -26.15
C CYS A 18 -14.92 11.72 -27.24
N GLU A 19 -15.03 10.74 -28.12
CA GLU A 19 -16.07 10.69 -29.16
C GLU A 19 -17.47 10.59 -28.56
N ASP A 20 -17.61 9.82 -27.47
CA ASP A 20 -18.86 9.69 -26.72
C ASP A 20 -19.09 10.93 -25.85
N GLN A 21 -20.25 11.56 -26.01
CA GLN A 21 -20.58 12.83 -25.36
C GLN A 21 -20.70 12.70 -23.84
N ASP A 22 -21.23 11.57 -23.34
CA ASP A 22 -21.41 11.34 -21.91
C ASP A 22 -20.07 11.08 -21.22
N ASP A 23 -19.24 10.23 -21.82
CA ASP A 23 -17.86 9.99 -21.37
C ASP A 23 -17.02 11.27 -21.47
N ASN A 24 -17.19 12.09 -22.51
CA ASN A 24 -16.51 13.38 -22.62
C ASN A 24 -16.94 14.32 -21.48
N ALA A 25 -18.23 14.37 -21.13
CA ALA A 25 -18.71 15.18 -20.00
C ALA A 25 -18.15 14.71 -18.65
N ILE A 26 -17.96 13.40 -18.47
CA ILE A 26 -17.26 12.84 -17.29
C ILE A 26 -15.79 13.23 -17.31
N LEU A 27 -15.10 13.02 -18.44
CA LEU A 27 -13.68 13.34 -18.58
C LEU A 27 -13.40 14.83 -18.35
N GLN A 28 -14.26 15.73 -18.83
CA GLN A 28 -14.14 17.17 -18.58
C GLN A 28 -14.29 17.53 -17.09
N ARG A 29 -15.14 16.83 -16.34
CA ARG A 29 -15.22 16.98 -14.88
C ARG A 29 -13.93 16.52 -14.20
N ILE A 30 -13.37 15.39 -14.64
CA ILE A 30 -12.10 14.86 -14.12
C ILE A 30 -10.94 15.82 -14.42
N LYS A 31 -10.87 16.39 -15.64
CA LYS A 31 -9.86 17.39 -16.00
C LYS A 31 -9.95 18.63 -15.11
N ARG A 32 -11.16 19.09 -14.75
CA ARG A 32 -11.35 20.18 -13.78
C ARG A 32 -10.83 19.81 -12.39
N LEU A 33 -11.05 18.58 -11.94
CA LEU A 33 -10.47 18.09 -10.68
C LEU A 33 -8.94 18.10 -10.71
N ALA A 34 -8.35 17.69 -11.84
CA ALA A 34 -6.90 17.73 -12.01
C ALA A 34 -6.37 19.17 -11.93
N VAL A 35 -7.03 20.14 -12.58
CA VAL A 35 -6.67 21.57 -12.48
C VAL A 35 -6.78 22.08 -11.04
N ALA A 36 -7.78 21.63 -10.28
CA ALA A 36 -8.02 22.11 -8.92
C ALA A 36 -7.07 21.52 -7.86
N HIS A 37 -6.59 20.28 -8.06
CA HIS A 37 -5.87 19.53 -7.01
C HIS A 37 -4.43 19.15 -7.36
N LEU A 38 -4.03 19.17 -8.63
CA LEU A 38 -2.65 18.86 -8.99
C LEU A 38 -1.74 20.08 -8.80
N PRO A 39 -0.47 19.87 -8.43
CA PRO A 39 0.49 20.95 -8.22
C PRO A 39 0.78 21.70 -9.52
N GLU A 40 1.29 22.92 -9.38
CA GLU A 40 1.74 23.70 -10.54
C GLU A 40 2.77 22.92 -11.37
N GLY A 41 2.70 23.07 -12.69
CA GLY A 41 3.58 22.34 -13.62
C GLY A 41 3.14 20.90 -13.92
N TRP A 42 2.01 20.40 -13.40
CA TRP A 42 1.54 19.04 -13.72
C TRP A 42 1.38 18.78 -15.23
N ARG A 43 1.08 19.83 -16.00
CA ARG A 43 0.91 19.75 -17.46
C ARG A 43 2.20 19.34 -18.18
N SER A 44 3.38 19.64 -17.63
CA SER A 44 4.67 19.29 -18.22
C SER A 44 5.15 17.89 -17.83
N TRP A 45 4.37 17.13 -17.05
CA TRP A 45 4.74 15.76 -16.70
C TRP A 45 4.71 14.87 -17.94
N MET A 46 5.83 14.24 -18.23
CA MET A 46 5.97 13.33 -19.37
C MET A 46 5.49 11.93 -18.97
N VAL A 47 4.64 11.35 -19.80
CA VAL A 47 4.11 10.00 -19.60
C VAL A 47 4.16 9.19 -20.89
N PHE A 48 4.36 7.88 -20.74
CA PHE A 48 4.26 6.90 -21.80
C PHE A 48 2.80 6.49 -21.97
N GLY A 49 2.31 6.54 -23.21
CA GLY A 49 0.96 6.09 -23.56
C GLY A 49 0.82 4.57 -23.46
N LEU A 50 0.61 4.05 -22.25
CA LEU A 50 0.31 2.64 -22.05
C LEU A 50 -1.16 2.36 -22.35
N SER A 51 -1.42 1.30 -23.10
CA SER A 51 -2.78 0.85 -23.32
C SER A 51 -3.33 0.13 -22.08
N ARG A 52 -4.66 -0.01 -22.00
CA ARG A 52 -5.33 -0.81 -20.97
C ARG A 52 -4.78 -2.24 -20.88
N LYS A 53 -4.44 -2.84 -22.02
CA LYS A 53 -3.87 -4.20 -22.11
C LYS A 53 -2.45 -4.25 -21.54
N ASP A 54 -1.66 -3.19 -21.71
CA ASP A 54 -0.30 -3.11 -21.15
C ASP A 54 -0.30 -2.96 -19.63
N ILE A 55 -1.39 -2.41 -19.07
CA ILE A 55 -1.58 -2.16 -17.64
C ILE A 55 -2.16 -3.40 -16.94
N LEU A 56 -3.23 -3.97 -17.49
CA LEU A 56 -3.96 -5.07 -16.86
C LEU A 56 -3.47 -6.46 -17.29
N GLY A 57 -2.67 -6.54 -18.35
CA GLY A 57 -2.25 -7.79 -18.99
C GLY A 57 -3.21 -8.22 -20.11
N ALA A 58 -2.84 -9.33 -20.77
CA ALA A 58 -3.66 -9.94 -21.82
C ALA A 58 -4.99 -10.48 -21.26
N GLU A 59 -4.94 -11.02 -20.03
CA GLU A 59 -6.12 -11.34 -19.23
C GLU A 59 -6.34 -10.21 -18.23
N LEU A 60 -7.58 -9.71 -18.15
CA LEU A 60 -7.97 -8.62 -17.27
C LEU A 60 -7.78 -9.00 -15.80
N ASP A 61 -6.58 -8.81 -15.24
CA ASP A 61 -6.31 -9.20 -13.85
C ASP A 61 -7.09 -8.27 -12.90
N PRO A 62 -8.14 -8.80 -12.21
CA PRO A 62 -8.92 -8.01 -11.27
C PRO A 62 -8.09 -7.56 -10.06
N GLN A 63 -6.99 -8.26 -9.72
CA GLN A 63 -6.12 -7.90 -8.61
C GLN A 63 -5.37 -6.60 -8.90
N ILE A 64 -4.85 -6.43 -10.12
CA ILE A 64 -4.20 -5.17 -10.52
C ILE A 64 -5.22 -4.03 -10.46
N LEU A 65 -6.41 -4.20 -11.04
CA LEU A 65 -7.46 -3.17 -11.05
C LEU A 65 -7.84 -2.72 -9.63
N SER A 66 -7.89 -3.65 -8.67
CA SER A 66 -8.16 -3.31 -7.26
C SER A 66 -7.10 -2.40 -6.65
N LYS A 67 -5.83 -2.62 -7.00
CA LYS A 67 -4.66 -1.89 -6.49
C LYS A 67 -4.43 -0.55 -7.19
N ILE A 68 -5.04 -0.35 -8.37
CA ILE A 68 -4.91 0.92 -9.11
C ILE A 68 -5.42 2.08 -8.26
N ARG A 69 -4.58 3.11 -8.11
CA ARG A 69 -4.95 4.38 -7.49
C ARG A 69 -4.59 5.52 -8.44
N PHE A 70 -5.44 6.54 -8.45
CA PHE A 70 -5.26 7.75 -9.24
C PHE A 70 -4.87 8.91 -8.33
N ALA A 71 -4.06 9.83 -8.84
CA ALA A 71 -3.72 11.08 -8.15
C ALA A 71 -4.84 12.11 -8.28
N LEU A 72 -6.02 11.77 -7.78
CA LEU A 72 -7.20 12.65 -7.68
C LEU A 72 -7.97 12.32 -6.40
N PRO A 73 -8.58 13.29 -5.71
CA PRO A 73 -9.37 13.04 -4.51
C PRO A 73 -10.46 11.99 -4.76
N THR A 74 -10.56 10.99 -3.87
CA THR A 74 -11.42 9.82 -4.14
C THR A 74 -12.90 10.20 -4.13
N VAL A 75 -13.31 11.06 -3.19
CA VAL A 75 -14.69 11.55 -3.07
C VAL A 75 -15.09 12.35 -4.32
N SER A 76 -14.29 13.33 -4.70
CA SER A 76 -14.55 14.18 -5.86
C SER A 76 -14.56 13.36 -7.16
N LEU A 77 -13.70 12.34 -7.26
CA LEU A 77 -13.68 11.43 -8.39
C LEU A 77 -14.97 10.61 -8.51
N ILE A 78 -15.53 10.13 -7.39
CA ILE A 78 -16.83 9.44 -7.38
C ILE A 78 -17.94 10.39 -7.83
N GLN A 79 -17.96 11.63 -7.32
CA GLN A 79 -18.94 12.65 -7.72
C GLN A 79 -18.80 13.05 -9.20
N ALA A 80 -17.60 13.01 -9.76
CA ALA A 80 -17.38 13.26 -11.18
C ALA A 80 -18.07 12.22 -12.08
N PHE A 81 -18.31 11.00 -11.60
CA PHE A 81 -19.13 10.01 -12.32
C PHE A 81 -20.59 10.04 -11.88
N TYR A 82 -20.84 10.15 -10.58
CA TYR A 82 -22.16 10.05 -9.97
C TYR A 82 -22.41 11.26 -9.07
N GLN A 83 -22.89 12.35 -9.66
CA GLN A 83 -22.96 13.68 -9.01
C GLN A 83 -23.77 13.67 -7.70
N THR A 84 -24.83 12.87 -7.64
CA THR A 84 -25.78 12.84 -6.51
C THR A 84 -25.65 11.57 -5.67
N ALA A 85 -24.55 10.81 -5.82
CA ALA A 85 -24.40 9.55 -5.12
C ALA A 85 -23.78 9.75 -3.73
N ASN A 86 -24.56 9.46 -2.69
CA ASN A 86 -24.06 9.49 -1.31
C ASN A 86 -23.28 8.20 -0.95
N THR A 87 -23.42 7.14 -1.75
CA THR A 87 -22.68 5.89 -1.60
C THR A 87 -22.38 5.26 -2.96
N ILE A 88 -21.30 4.47 -3.05
CA ILE A 88 -20.94 3.72 -4.25
C ILE A 88 -20.70 2.24 -3.94
N SER A 89 -21.30 1.35 -4.74
CA SER A 89 -21.04 -0.09 -4.66
C SER A 89 -19.66 -0.44 -5.24
N GLU A 90 -19.07 -1.55 -4.80
CA GLU A 90 -17.76 -1.99 -5.31
C GLU A 90 -17.78 -2.24 -6.81
N LYS A 91 -18.87 -2.81 -7.34
CA LYS A 91 -19.05 -3.03 -8.78
C LYS A 91 -18.97 -1.72 -9.56
N LYS A 92 -19.69 -0.68 -9.12
CA LYS A 92 -19.65 0.66 -9.77
C LYS A 92 -18.29 1.32 -9.63
N TYR A 93 -17.65 1.18 -8.47
CA TYR A 93 -16.31 1.73 -8.24
C TYR A 93 -15.25 1.06 -9.14
N ARG A 94 -15.35 -0.25 -9.36
CA ARG A 94 -14.50 -0.97 -10.32
C ARG A 94 -14.77 -0.54 -11.76
N ASP A 95 -16.03 -0.39 -12.13
CA ASP A 95 -16.43 0.08 -13.47
C ASP A 95 -15.88 1.48 -13.76
N LEU A 96 -15.96 2.40 -12.79
CA LEU A 96 -15.35 3.73 -12.85
C LEU A 96 -13.85 3.64 -13.15
N LYS A 97 -13.09 2.87 -12.36
CA LYS A 97 -11.66 2.69 -12.60
C LYS A 97 -11.40 2.12 -13.99
N PHE A 98 -12.22 1.17 -14.40
CA PHE A 98 -12.09 0.53 -15.71
C PHE A 98 -12.28 1.52 -16.85
N ARG A 99 -13.30 2.39 -16.77
CA ARG A 99 -13.52 3.46 -17.75
C ARG A 99 -12.37 4.46 -17.79
N MET A 100 -11.85 4.86 -16.63
CA MET A 100 -10.70 5.77 -16.57
C MET A 100 -9.46 5.23 -17.30
N LEU A 101 -9.25 3.91 -17.32
CA LEU A 101 -8.13 3.31 -18.07
C LEU A 101 -8.29 3.40 -19.60
N ASN A 102 -9.43 3.88 -20.09
CA ASN A 102 -9.68 4.11 -21.52
C ASN A 102 -9.14 5.47 -21.97
N TRP A 103 -8.94 6.38 -21.02
CA TRP A 103 -8.53 7.74 -21.29
C TRP A 103 -7.04 7.89 -20.99
N PRO A 104 -6.20 8.20 -22.00
CA PRO A 104 -4.76 8.36 -21.83
C PRO A 104 -4.39 9.36 -20.72
N PHE A 105 -5.15 10.44 -20.61
CA PHE A 105 -5.02 11.42 -19.54
C PHE A 105 -5.10 10.78 -18.14
N CYS A 106 -6.12 9.96 -17.90
CA CYS A 106 -6.32 9.31 -16.61
C CYS A 106 -5.29 8.21 -16.35
N VAL A 107 -4.79 7.53 -17.39
CA VAL A 107 -3.65 6.61 -17.26
C VAL A 107 -2.42 7.33 -16.71
N GLY A 108 -2.12 8.54 -17.22
CA GLY A 108 -1.02 9.36 -16.72
C GLY A 108 -1.12 9.73 -15.23
N LEU A 109 -2.33 9.69 -14.66
CA LEU A 109 -2.60 9.99 -13.25
C LEU A 109 -2.43 8.77 -12.32
N ILE A 110 -2.09 7.59 -12.83
CA ILE A 110 -1.92 6.39 -11.99
C ILE A 110 -0.70 6.55 -11.08
N MET A 111 -0.92 6.39 -9.78
CA MET A 111 0.13 6.46 -8.75
C MET A 111 0.48 5.10 -8.15
N ALA A 112 -0.41 4.12 -8.24
CA ALA A 112 -0.19 2.78 -7.72
C ALA A 112 -0.86 1.75 -8.64
N PRO A 113 -0.33 0.51 -8.73
CA PRO A 113 0.89 0.02 -8.08
C PRO A 113 2.17 0.63 -8.69
N SER A 114 3.25 0.72 -7.90
CA SER A 114 4.52 1.34 -8.33
C SER A 114 5.11 0.72 -9.59
N SER A 115 4.94 -0.58 -9.80
CA SER A 115 5.40 -1.26 -11.03
C SER A 115 4.74 -0.70 -12.30
N VAL A 116 3.44 -0.39 -12.25
CA VAL A 116 2.71 0.23 -13.36
C VAL A 116 3.06 1.71 -13.46
N ALA A 117 3.06 2.40 -12.32
CA ALA A 117 3.31 3.83 -12.23
C ALA A 117 4.70 4.24 -12.74
N SER A 118 5.73 3.43 -12.46
CA SER A 118 7.09 3.60 -12.97
C SER A 118 7.18 3.37 -14.48
N ARG A 119 6.45 2.39 -15.03
CA ARG A 119 6.38 2.16 -16.49
C ARG A 119 5.72 3.33 -17.22
N ILE A 120 4.67 3.90 -16.64
CA ILE A 120 3.98 5.09 -17.20
C ILE A 120 4.91 6.30 -17.23
N ARG A 121 5.81 6.44 -16.25
CA ARG A 121 6.72 7.59 -16.18
C ARG A 121 8.05 7.35 -16.89
N GLY A 122 8.43 6.09 -17.07
CA GLY A 122 9.70 5.66 -17.69
C GLY A 122 10.72 5.14 -16.69
N SER A 123 10.66 5.60 -15.44
CA SER A 123 11.59 5.20 -14.40
C SER A 123 10.97 5.26 -13.01
N ALA A 124 11.57 4.52 -12.07
CA ALA A 124 11.22 4.61 -10.65
C ALA A 124 11.56 5.98 -10.06
N ALA A 125 12.67 6.59 -10.47
CA ALA A 125 13.08 7.91 -10.00
C ALA A 125 12.04 9.00 -10.35
N GLN A 126 11.54 9.02 -11.59
CA GLN A 126 10.47 9.94 -11.99
C GLN A 126 9.16 9.66 -11.26
N HIS A 127 8.89 8.41 -10.91
CA HIS A 127 7.74 8.05 -10.09
C HIS A 127 7.84 8.61 -8.66
N GLU A 128 9.00 8.53 -8.02
CA GLU A 128 9.22 9.11 -6.70
C GLU A 128 9.12 10.65 -6.70
N LEU A 129 9.66 11.31 -7.73
CA LEU A 129 9.50 12.76 -7.90
C LEU A 129 8.01 13.14 -8.04
N PHE A 130 7.25 12.36 -8.82
CA PHE A 130 5.81 12.55 -8.91
C PHE A 130 5.11 12.36 -7.56
N LEU A 131 5.44 11.30 -6.80
CA LEU A 131 4.84 11.05 -5.48
C LEU A 131 5.15 12.14 -4.47
N SER A 132 6.32 12.75 -4.59
CA SER A 132 6.75 13.90 -3.79
C SER A 132 5.94 15.15 -4.15
N ALA A 133 5.70 15.38 -5.44
CA ALA A 133 4.91 16.51 -5.93
C ALA A 133 3.42 16.44 -5.51
N ILE A 134 2.87 15.24 -5.32
CA ILE A 134 1.47 15.04 -4.90
C ILE A 134 1.33 14.72 -3.40
N VAL A 135 2.33 15.04 -2.57
CA VAL A 135 2.32 14.70 -1.14
C VAL A 135 1.10 15.26 -0.42
N ASP A 136 0.70 16.49 -0.74
CA ASP A 136 -0.45 17.20 -0.16
C ASP A 136 -1.78 16.56 -0.56
N LEU A 137 -1.80 15.80 -1.66
CA LEU A 137 -2.99 15.11 -2.12
C LEU A 137 -3.25 13.82 -1.36
N LYS A 138 -2.21 13.18 -0.79
CA LYS A 138 -2.29 11.85 -0.16
C LYS A 138 -3.42 11.71 0.88
N PRO A 139 -3.69 12.70 1.77
CA PRO A 139 -4.79 12.62 2.72
C PRO A 139 -6.17 12.48 2.07
N LEU A 140 -6.34 12.99 0.84
CA LEU A 140 -7.61 12.94 0.09
C LEU A 140 -7.77 11.62 -0.70
N LEU A 141 -6.74 10.78 -0.72
CA LEU A 141 -6.71 9.49 -1.44
C LEU A 141 -7.17 8.35 -0.54
N VAL A 142 -8.37 8.51 0.01
CA VAL A 142 -9.00 7.58 0.95
C VAL A 142 -9.52 6.32 0.25
N SER A 143 -9.81 5.28 1.04
CA SER A 143 -10.44 4.06 0.52
C SER A 143 -11.89 4.32 0.08
N ARG A 144 -12.45 3.43 -0.75
CA ARG A 144 -13.88 3.49 -1.13
C ARG A 144 -14.80 3.56 0.10
N LYS A 145 -14.49 2.80 1.14
CA LYS A 145 -15.33 2.73 2.35
C LYS A 145 -15.34 4.06 3.09
N GLU A 146 -14.17 4.68 3.23
CA GLU A 146 -14.02 6.02 3.82
C GLU A 146 -14.68 7.09 2.96
N ALA A 147 -14.49 7.05 1.63
CA ALA A 147 -15.16 7.97 0.71
C ALA A 147 -16.69 7.89 0.82
N CYS A 148 -17.27 6.70 1.00
CA CYS A 148 -18.71 6.56 1.25
C CYS A 148 -19.16 7.16 2.59
N LEU A 149 -18.29 7.19 3.61
CA LEU A 149 -18.61 7.82 4.89
C LEU A 149 -18.61 9.35 4.75
N GLU A 150 -17.62 9.90 4.04
CA GLU A 150 -17.54 11.34 3.73
C GLU A 150 -18.73 11.80 2.90
N LEU A 151 -19.05 11.07 1.81
CA LEU A 151 -20.22 11.38 0.97
C LEU A 151 -21.56 11.32 1.73
N ALA A 152 -21.68 10.47 2.74
CA ALA A 152 -22.88 10.38 3.56
C ALA A 152 -22.97 11.55 4.56
N ALA A 153 -21.84 11.99 5.12
CA ALA A 153 -21.79 13.11 6.06
C ALA A 153 -22.17 14.45 5.40
N ASP A 154 -21.68 14.70 4.19
CA ASP A 154 -22.02 15.93 3.45
C ASP A 154 -23.53 16.05 3.14
N SER A 155 -24.23 14.91 3.05
CA SER A 155 -25.67 14.90 2.78
C SER A 155 -26.53 15.19 4.01
N SER A 156 -26.01 15.01 5.23
CA SER A 156 -26.77 15.25 6.47
C SER A 156 -26.78 16.71 6.91
N ASP A 157 -25.89 17.54 6.38
CA ASP A 157 -25.75 18.94 6.81
C ASP A 157 -26.72 19.90 6.10
N VAL A 158 -27.51 19.42 5.14
CA VAL A 158 -28.45 20.25 4.34
C VAL A 158 -29.86 20.30 4.95
N ASP A 159 -30.23 19.40 5.86
CA ASP A 159 -31.58 19.34 6.48
C ASP A 159 -31.54 19.44 8.02
N GLY A 160 -30.78 20.42 8.54
CA GLY A 160 -30.36 20.42 9.94
C GLY A 160 -30.69 21.65 10.80
N SER A 161 -31.61 22.54 10.39
CA SER A 161 -32.27 23.40 11.38
C SER A 161 -33.38 22.59 12.05
N SER A 162 -33.22 22.39 13.37
CA SER A 162 -34.21 21.89 14.33
C SER A 162 -34.74 20.45 14.14
N SER A 163 -34.21 19.51 14.92
CA SER A 163 -34.97 18.91 16.04
C SER A 163 -34.19 17.75 16.66
N LEU A 164 -34.02 17.83 17.97
CA LEU A 164 -33.71 16.71 18.86
C LEU A 164 -34.74 15.59 18.63
N GLN A 165 -34.30 14.35 18.44
CA GLN A 165 -34.83 13.15 19.11
C GLN A 165 -34.11 11.87 18.67
N GLY A 166 -33.94 10.97 19.64
CA GLY A 166 -33.09 9.79 19.57
C GLY A 166 -33.45 8.78 18.49
N SER A 167 -32.41 8.04 18.07
CA SER A 167 -32.58 6.83 17.28
C SER A 167 -31.56 5.81 17.76
N ASP A 168 -32.10 4.69 18.26
CA ASP A 168 -31.39 3.47 18.63
C ASP A 168 -30.42 3.04 17.53
N ARG A 169 -29.12 3.28 17.74
CA ARG A 169 -28.07 2.70 16.92
C ARG A 169 -27.77 1.28 17.43
N PRO A 170 -27.73 0.26 16.55
CA PRO A 170 -27.29 -1.07 16.96
C PRO A 170 -25.85 -1.02 17.49
N PRO A 171 -25.48 -1.86 18.47
CA PRO A 171 -24.20 -1.78 19.16
C PRO A 171 -23.05 -1.89 18.17
N LYS A 172 -22.22 -0.84 18.11
CA LYS A 172 -20.97 -0.85 17.34
C LYS A 172 -20.10 -1.96 17.91
N LYS A 173 -19.64 -2.86 17.04
CA LYS A 173 -18.62 -3.86 17.39
C LYS A 173 -17.39 -3.09 17.91
N PRO A 174 -16.80 -3.47 19.05
CA PRO A 174 -15.67 -2.77 19.63
C PRO A 174 -14.52 -2.72 18.63
N SER A 175 -13.87 -1.56 18.53
CA SER A 175 -12.71 -1.39 17.66
C SER A 175 -11.61 -2.35 18.09
N ARG A 176 -10.76 -2.77 17.14
CA ARG A 176 -9.58 -3.58 17.46
C ARG A 176 -8.65 -2.86 18.45
N LEU A 177 -8.68 -1.53 18.44
CA LEU A 177 -7.98 -0.68 19.42
C LEU A 177 -8.61 -0.83 20.81
N ASP A 178 -9.94 -0.73 20.92
CA ASP A 178 -10.68 -0.89 22.19
C ASP A 178 -10.44 -2.28 22.80
N MET A 179 -10.38 -3.32 21.98
CA MET A 179 -10.04 -4.68 22.44
C MET A 179 -8.61 -4.78 23.00
N LEU A 180 -7.66 -4.06 22.40
CA LEU A 180 -6.26 -4.03 22.86
C LEU A 180 -6.10 -3.23 24.14
N GLU A 181 -6.87 -2.16 24.29
CA GLU A 181 -6.91 -1.34 25.50
C GLU A 181 -7.56 -2.10 26.66
N GLN A 182 -8.66 -2.82 26.38
CA GLN A 182 -9.32 -3.69 27.36
C GLN A 182 -8.43 -4.85 27.80
N ALA A 183 -7.74 -5.51 26.86
CA ALA A 183 -6.78 -6.58 27.20
C ALA A 183 -5.61 -6.05 28.04
N ASN A 184 -5.11 -4.84 27.77
CA ASN A 184 -4.07 -4.22 28.59
C ASN A 184 -4.56 -3.87 30.00
N ALA A 185 -5.80 -3.38 30.12
CA ALA A 185 -6.40 -3.09 31.42
C ALA A 185 -6.55 -4.37 32.27
N GLU A 186 -6.98 -5.48 31.65
CA GLU A 186 -7.11 -6.78 32.30
C GLU A 186 -5.74 -7.34 32.75
N LEU A 187 -4.71 -7.21 31.92
CA LEU A 187 -3.35 -7.64 32.25
C LEU A 187 -2.77 -6.86 33.44
N ARG A 188 -3.02 -5.55 33.51
CA ARG A 188 -2.62 -4.72 34.66
C ARG A 188 -3.35 -5.14 35.94
N SER A 189 -4.65 -5.39 35.86
CA SER A 189 -5.43 -5.85 37.02
C SER A 189 -4.94 -7.21 37.52
N MET A 190 -4.60 -8.13 36.63
CA MET A 190 -4.05 -9.43 37.02
C MET A 190 -2.68 -9.29 37.69
N MET A 191 -1.82 -8.40 37.18
CA MET A 191 -0.50 -8.15 37.75
C MET A 191 -0.58 -7.53 39.15
N GLU A 192 -1.56 -6.65 39.38
CA GLU A 192 -1.84 -6.05 40.70
C GLU A 192 -2.25 -7.12 41.72
N VAL A 193 -3.13 -8.05 41.34
CA VAL A 193 -3.52 -9.19 42.20
C VAL A 193 -2.34 -10.11 42.53
N ILE A 194 -1.40 -10.30 41.60
CA ILE A 194 -0.20 -11.11 41.84
C ILE A 194 0.75 -10.41 42.80
N LEU A 195 0.94 -9.10 42.63
CA LEU A 195 1.79 -8.30 43.52
C LEU A 195 1.24 -8.26 44.96
N ASP A 196 -0.08 -8.18 45.12
CA ASP A 196 -0.74 -8.24 46.43
C ASP A 196 -0.66 -9.62 47.10
N ARG A 197 -0.51 -10.68 46.30
CA ARG A 197 -0.37 -12.07 46.81
C ARG A 197 1.06 -12.49 47.08
N LEU A 198 2.06 -11.66 46.76
CA LEU A 198 3.42 -11.95 47.16
C LEU A 198 3.54 -11.72 48.67
N PRO A 199 3.91 -12.76 49.46
CA PRO A 199 4.07 -12.58 50.90
C PRO A 199 5.16 -11.55 51.14
N GLN A 200 4.80 -10.43 51.78
CA GLN A 200 5.76 -9.49 52.36
C GLN A 200 6.58 -10.25 53.39
N LYS A 201 7.70 -10.82 52.95
CA LYS A 201 8.66 -11.47 53.82
C LYS A 201 9.32 -10.37 54.64
N SER A 202 8.72 -10.09 55.80
CA SER A 202 9.25 -9.25 56.86
C SER A 202 10.72 -9.58 57.08
N THR A 203 11.55 -8.59 56.78
CA THR A 203 12.99 -8.63 56.98
C THR A 203 13.25 -8.36 58.46
N GLU A 204 13.24 -9.41 59.28
CA GLU A 204 13.85 -9.41 60.61
C GLU A 204 15.15 -10.22 60.54
N GLY A 205 16.18 -9.67 61.17
CA GLY A 205 17.57 -9.88 60.79
C GLY A 205 18.22 -11.18 61.25
N LEU A 206 19.43 -11.41 60.75
CA LEU A 206 20.62 -11.81 61.52
C LEU A 206 21.87 -11.85 60.60
N ALA A 207 23.01 -11.72 61.26
CA ALA A 207 24.39 -11.43 60.86
C ALA A 207 25.04 -12.30 59.75
N PRO A 208 26.22 -11.87 59.23
CA PRO A 208 26.93 -12.54 58.15
C PRO A 208 27.90 -13.61 58.67
N THR A 209 27.99 -14.74 57.98
CA THR A 209 29.08 -15.71 58.14
C THR A 209 29.50 -16.29 56.80
N LEU A 210 30.81 -16.21 56.58
CA LEU A 210 31.61 -16.74 55.48
C LEU A 210 31.53 -18.27 55.41
N SER A 211 31.56 -18.84 54.20
CA SER A 211 32.60 -19.79 53.72
C SER A 211 32.10 -20.80 52.67
N ASN A 212 32.86 -20.88 51.58
CA ASN A 212 33.30 -22.06 50.82
C ASN A 212 32.34 -23.02 50.08
N ASP A 213 32.61 -23.09 48.77
CA ASP A 213 32.98 -24.26 47.94
C ASP A 213 32.02 -25.41 47.63
N ASN A 214 32.16 -25.83 46.36
CA ASN A 214 31.92 -27.13 45.74
C ASN A 214 30.48 -27.50 45.34
N GLU A 215 30.25 -27.62 44.03
CA GLU A 215 30.25 -28.87 43.23
C GLU A 215 28.86 -29.50 43.26
N GLU A 216 28.13 -29.37 42.16
CA GLU A 216 27.94 -30.42 41.16
C GLU A 216 26.62 -31.14 41.39
N ASP A 217 26.07 -31.57 40.26
CA ASP A 217 25.11 -32.65 40.11
C ASP A 217 23.60 -32.45 40.27
N ALA A 218 22.97 -33.27 39.41
CA ALA A 218 21.63 -33.82 39.48
C ALA A 218 20.50 -32.98 38.87
N PHE A 219 20.57 -32.89 37.54
CA PHE A 219 19.40 -32.76 36.67
C PHE A 219 18.71 -34.14 36.55
N SER A 220 17.61 -34.33 37.27
CA SER A 220 16.66 -35.47 37.25
C SER A 220 15.53 -35.07 38.23
N GLU A 221 14.22 -35.20 38.03
CA GLU A 221 13.34 -35.95 37.13
C GLU A 221 11.93 -35.29 37.21
N ILE A 222 11.21 -35.27 36.06
CA ILE A 222 9.82 -35.75 35.80
C ILE A 222 8.73 -35.39 36.88
N SER A 223 7.52 -34.86 36.63
CA SER A 223 6.52 -35.27 35.63
C SER A 223 5.22 -34.42 35.72
N SER A 224 4.67 -34.14 34.54
CA SER A 224 3.25 -34.14 34.10
C SER A 224 2.09 -33.57 34.97
N GLY A 225 1.34 -32.65 34.36
CA GLY A 225 -0.08 -32.36 34.64
C GLY A 225 -0.73 -31.64 33.45
N ALA A 226 -1.74 -32.26 32.83
CA ALA A 226 -2.26 -32.02 31.49
C ALA A 226 -3.27 -30.85 31.35
N SER A 227 -3.34 -30.26 30.14
CA SER A 227 -4.53 -29.68 29.46
C SER A 227 -4.06 -28.94 28.19
N ASP A 228 -4.03 -29.57 27.01
CA ASP A 228 -5.09 -29.69 26.00
C ASP A 228 -5.36 -28.38 25.22
N GLY A 229 -4.91 -28.33 23.95
CA GLY A 229 -5.08 -27.16 23.08
C GLY A 229 -4.15 -27.08 21.86
N ALA A 230 -4.31 -28.03 20.91
CA ALA A 230 -3.95 -27.93 19.49
C ALA A 230 -2.60 -27.28 19.11
N SER A 231 -1.51 -28.05 19.27
CA SER A 231 -0.23 -27.74 18.62
C SER A 231 -0.22 -28.34 17.20
N GLY A 232 -0.20 -27.48 16.18
CA GLY A 232 -0.04 -27.87 14.79
C GLY A 232 1.39 -28.37 14.53
N SER A 233 1.62 -29.65 14.76
CA SER A 233 2.86 -30.36 14.39
C SER A 233 2.97 -30.35 12.86
N TRP A 234 3.96 -29.64 12.34
CA TRP A 234 4.25 -29.59 10.92
C TRP A 234 4.88 -30.92 10.50
N VAL A 235 4.14 -31.76 9.78
CA VAL A 235 4.65 -33.00 9.20
C VAL A 235 5.16 -32.70 7.79
N ALA A 236 6.45 -32.92 7.56
CA ALA A 236 7.04 -32.77 6.22
C ALA A 236 6.40 -33.77 5.24
N PRO A 237 6.02 -33.35 4.03
CA PRO A 237 5.45 -34.26 3.03
C PRO A 237 6.44 -35.38 2.69
N PRO A 238 5.99 -36.63 2.50
CA PRO A 238 6.85 -37.69 2.03
C PRO A 238 7.37 -37.33 0.64
N LEU A 239 8.69 -37.31 0.50
CA LEU A 239 9.38 -37.15 -0.78
C LEU A 239 9.06 -38.37 -1.65
N GLY A 240 7.94 -38.29 -2.37
CA GLY A 240 7.61 -39.23 -3.43
C GLY A 240 8.74 -39.27 -4.43
N HIS A 241 9.14 -40.50 -4.78
CA HIS A 241 10.12 -40.83 -5.80
C HIS A 241 10.06 -39.87 -7.00
N ILE A 242 11.01 -38.94 -7.06
CA ILE A 242 11.31 -38.21 -8.27
C ILE A 242 12.02 -39.22 -9.18
N PRO A 243 11.48 -39.54 -10.37
CA PRO A 243 12.17 -40.41 -11.31
C PRO A 243 13.52 -39.78 -11.64
N MET A 244 14.59 -40.49 -11.30
CA MET A 244 15.95 -40.14 -11.70
C MET A 244 16.01 -40.08 -13.23
N ASN A 245 16.04 -38.86 -13.76
CA ASN A 245 16.51 -38.59 -15.10
C ASN A 245 17.98 -38.18 -14.96
N PRO A 246 18.94 -38.96 -15.49
CA PRO A 246 20.34 -38.64 -15.32
C PRO A 246 20.73 -37.46 -16.25
N THR A 247 21.72 -36.70 -15.79
CA THR A 247 22.44 -35.63 -16.53
C THR A 247 21.67 -34.33 -16.81
N ILE A 248 21.55 -33.48 -15.79
CA ILE A 248 21.65 -32.03 -15.97
C ILE A 248 22.98 -31.64 -15.34
N ASP A 249 24.00 -31.45 -16.19
CA ASP A 249 25.27 -30.82 -15.80
C ASP A 249 24.98 -29.38 -15.38
N LEU A 250 24.91 -29.16 -14.06
CA LEU A 250 24.93 -27.82 -13.48
C LEU A 250 26.37 -27.32 -13.54
N ASP A 251 26.68 -26.60 -14.61
CA ASP A 251 27.90 -25.84 -14.77
C ASP A 251 27.94 -24.70 -13.72
N LEU A 252 28.57 -25.01 -12.58
CA LEU A 252 28.84 -24.10 -11.47
C LEU A 252 30.18 -23.37 -11.66
N THR A 253 30.59 -23.09 -12.90
CA THR A 253 31.77 -22.24 -13.11
C THR A 253 31.45 -20.79 -12.70
N PRO A 254 32.23 -20.19 -11.80
CA PRO A 254 32.07 -18.80 -11.43
C PRO A 254 32.37 -17.92 -12.65
N ARG A 255 31.33 -17.39 -13.29
CA ARG A 255 31.49 -16.38 -14.33
C ARG A 255 31.89 -15.07 -13.66
N THR A 256 33.16 -14.71 -13.78
CA THR A 256 33.64 -13.35 -13.52
C THR A 256 32.83 -12.40 -14.39
N LEU A 257 32.09 -11.49 -13.75
CA LEU A 257 31.46 -10.34 -14.42
C LEU A 257 32.50 -9.68 -15.32
N GLU A 258 32.20 -9.62 -16.61
CA GLU A 258 33.03 -8.95 -17.59
C GLU A 258 33.28 -7.53 -17.11
N GLN A 259 34.57 -7.19 -17.05
CA GLN A 259 35.12 -5.91 -16.66
C GLN A 259 34.37 -4.78 -17.36
N GLU A 260 33.77 -3.87 -16.58
CA GLU A 260 33.06 -2.70 -17.11
C GLU A 260 33.97 -1.94 -18.09
N SER A 261 33.37 -1.55 -19.21
CA SER A 261 34.06 -0.85 -20.29
C SER A 261 34.68 0.44 -19.74
N LEU A 262 35.97 0.67 -20.03
CA LEU A 262 36.69 1.88 -19.66
C LEU A 262 35.88 3.12 -20.09
N ILE A 263 35.61 3.99 -19.10
CA ILE A 263 34.91 5.26 -19.29
C ILE A 263 35.57 6.01 -20.46
N PRO A 264 34.83 6.38 -21.52
CA PRO A 264 35.41 7.11 -22.63
C PRO A 264 35.94 8.46 -22.15
N PRO A 265 37.08 8.93 -22.68
CA PRO A 265 37.64 10.22 -22.30
C PRO A 265 36.65 11.35 -22.60
N ALA A 266 36.67 12.38 -21.75
CA ALA A 266 35.79 13.54 -21.88
C ALA A 266 35.92 14.18 -23.26
N LYS A 267 34.78 14.52 -23.88
CA LYS A 267 34.73 15.22 -25.17
C LYS A 267 35.40 16.59 -25.02
N GLU A 268 36.17 17.01 -26.02
CA GLU A 268 36.97 18.26 -26.00
C GLU A 268 36.16 19.52 -25.65
N ALA A 269 34.85 19.53 -25.84
CA ALA A 269 33.97 20.62 -25.46
C ALA A 269 33.91 20.91 -23.95
N THR A 270 34.15 19.91 -23.08
CA THR A 270 34.13 20.09 -21.61
C THR A 270 35.50 20.45 -21.03
N ALA A 271 36.60 20.20 -21.74
CA ALA A 271 37.95 20.59 -21.31
C ALA A 271 38.17 22.12 -21.32
N ALA A 272 37.42 22.84 -22.17
CA ALA A 272 37.52 24.30 -22.28
C ALA A 272 36.86 25.07 -21.11
N GLN A 273 36.12 24.39 -20.22
CA GLN A 273 35.40 25.04 -19.12
C GLN A 273 36.14 24.99 -17.77
N GLY A 274 37.34 24.39 -17.70
CA GLY A 274 38.21 24.50 -16.52
C GLY A 274 37.63 23.91 -15.24
N ILE A 275 36.69 22.97 -15.34
CA ILE A 275 36.16 22.24 -14.18
C ILE A 275 36.97 20.95 -14.06
N GLU A 276 37.94 20.94 -13.15
CA GLU A 276 38.62 19.73 -12.70
C GLU A 276 37.65 18.93 -11.82
N CYS A 277 37.50 17.63 -12.12
CA CYS A 277 36.81 16.68 -11.25
C CYS A 277 37.72 16.22 -10.10
#